data_AF-A0A7S6LXG8-F1
#
_entry.id   AF-A0A7S6LXG8-F1
#
_cell.length_a   1.000
_cell.length_b   1.000
_cell.length_c   1.000
_cell.angle_alpha   90.00
_cell.angle_beta   90.00
_cell.angle_gamma   90.00
#
_symmetry.space_group_name_H-M   'P 1'
#
loop_
_entity.id
_entity.type
_entity.pdbx_description
1 polymer ?
#
loop_
_entity_poly.entity_id
_entity_poly.type
_entity_poly.pdbx_seq_one_letter_code
_entity_poly.pdbx_strand_id
1 'polypeptide(L)'
;MSHTLTAEELYAEIKRMPIAERIRFFSLLADSAFREDDFTHEQIFGETYQEPFSAPEAAEYLEISLPTLRRYVQSGKLVPSCIVGRNQMFSAQTLRTFKRNRGN
;
A
#
# COMPACT_ATOMS: atom_id res chain seq x y z
N MET A 1 16.66 0.16 38.86
CA MET A 1 16.17 -1.17 38.47
C MET A 1 15.22 -0.96 37.29
N SER A 2 15.73 -1.05 36.06
CA SER A 2 14.92 -0.97 34.85
C SER A 2 14.20 -2.31 34.68
N HIS A 3 12.93 -2.36 35.05
CA HIS A 3 12.07 -3.51 34.77
C HIS A 3 11.87 -3.57 33.25
N THR A 4 12.55 -4.51 32.60
CA THR A 4 12.31 -4.85 31.19
C THR A 4 10.96 -5.56 31.11
N LEU A 5 9.92 -4.81 30.77
CA LEU A 5 8.60 -5.37 30.51
C LEU A 5 8.68 -6.23 29.25
N THR A 6 8.35 -7.51 29.37
CA THR A 6 8.28 -8.40 28.21
C THR A 6 7.02 -8.13 27.39
N ALA A 7 7.03 -8.50 26.11
CA ALA A 7 5.86 -8.36 25.25
C ALA A 7 4.64 -9.14 25.78
N GLU A 8 4.88 -10.27 26.46
CA GLU A 8 3.85 -11.10 27.08
C GLU A 8 3.20 -10.41 28.28
N GLU A 9 4.01 -9.77 29.14
CA GLU A 9 3.52 -8.98 30.27
C GLU A 9 2.75 -7.75 29.81
N LEU A 10 3.22 -7.07 28.76
CA LEU A 10 2.51 -5.95 28.16
C LEU A 10 1.15 -6.37 27.59
N TYR A 11 1.10 -7.49 26.87
CA TYR A 11 -0.14 -8.02 26.31
C TYR A 11 -1.14 -8.41 27.41
N ALA A 12 -0.66 -9.02 28.50
CA ALA A 12 -1.49 -9.37 29.65
C ALA A 12 -2.13 -8.13 30.29
N GLU A 13 -1.41 -7.01 30.34
CA GLU A 13 -1.91 -5.76 30.91
C GLU A 13 -2.95 -5.08 29.99
N ILE A 14 -2.70 -5.04 28.67
CA ILE A 14 -3.67 -4.53 27.69
C ILE A 14 -4.97 -5.35 27.70
N LYS A 15 -4.87 -6.66 27.94
CA LYS A 15 -6.04 -7.55 28.03
C LYS A 15 -6.92 -7.22 29.24
N ARG A 16 -6.35 -6.71 30.33
CA ARG A 16 -7.08 -6.31 31.55
C ARG A 16 -7.78 -4.96 31.40
N MET A 17 -7.40 -4.13 30.44
CA MET A 17 -8.03 -2.84 30.20
C MET A 17 -9.48 -3.00 29.69
N PRO A 18 -10.41 -2.14 30.16
CA PRO A 18 -11.73 -1.98 29.56
C PRO A 18 -11.64 -1.66 28.06
N ILE A 19 -12.65 -2.08 27.30
CA ILE A 19 -12.60 -1.98 25.83
C ILE A 19 -12.44 -0.53 25.33
N ALA A 20 -13.10 0.44 25.97
CA ALA A 20 -13.00 1.84 25.61
C ALA A 20 -11.59 2.41 25.84
N GLU A 21 -10.92 1.98 26.91
CA GLU A 21 -9.57 2.38 27.25
C GLU A 21 -8.55 1.75 26.30
N ARG A 22 -8.73 0.47 25.97
CA ARG A 22 -7.91 -0.24 24.98
C ARG A 22 -7.95 0.43 23.62
N ILE A 23 -9.15 0.77 23.14
CA ILE A 23 -9.31 1.45 21.84
C ILE A 23 -8.59 2.79 21.84
N ARG A 24 -8.81 3.61 22.87
CA ARG A 24 -8.17 4.92 22.99
C ARG A 24 -6.65 4.82 23.08
N PHE A 25 -6.14 3.85 23.83
CA PHE A 25 -4.70 3.58 23.95
C PHE A 25 -4.08 3.23 22.60
N PHE A 26 -4.68 2.31 21.83
CA PHE A 26 -4.17 1.96 20.50
C PHE A 26 -4.26 3.11 19.49
N SER A 27 -5.30 3.94 19.56
CA SER A 27 -5.38 5.15 18.72
C SER A 27 -4.27 6.15 19.03
N LEU A 28 -3.95 6.36 20.31
CA LEU A 28 -2.85 7.24 20.72
C LEU A 28 -1.47 6.64 20.38
N LEU A 29 -1.30 5.33 20.56
CA LEU A 29 -0.07 4.62 20.20
C LEU A 29 0.18 4.69 18.69
N ALA A 30 -0.86 4.47 17.87
CA ALA A 30 -0.80 4.63 16.42
C ALA A 30 -0.39 6.05 16.00
N ASP A 31 -0.87 7.07 16.71
CA ASP A 31 -0.60 8.48 16.37
C ASP A 31 0.77 8.98 16.87
N SER A 32 1.32 8.38 17.93
CA SER A 32 2.52 8.90 18.63
C SER A 32 3.75 8.00 18.59
N ALA A 33 3.61 6.67 18.67
CA ALA A 33 4.75 5.75 18.81
C ALA A 33 5.27 5.21 17.48
N PHE A 34 4.50 5.37 16.40
CA PHE A 34 4.88 4.96 15.04
C PHE A 34 5.04 6.16 14.09
N ARG A 35 5.00 7.39 14.62
CA ARG A 35 5.36 8.62 13.91
C ARG A 35 6.84 8.94 14.14
N GLU A 36 7.72 8.16 13.56
CA GLU A 36 9.09 8.59 13.29
C GLU A 36 9.40 8.30 11.82
N ASP A 37 9.23 9.37 11.02
CA ASP A 37 9.81 9.66 9.70
C ASP A 37 9.59 8.70 8.52
N ASP A 38 8.91 9.22 7.49
CA ASP A 38 8.87 8.78 6.09
C ASP A 38 9.04 7.29 5.84
N PHE A 39 8.02 6.50 6.19
CA PHE A 39 7.95 5.13 5.69
C PHE A 39 8.01 5.14 4.16
N THR A 40 8.96 4.39 3.61
CA THR A 40 8.99 4.16 2.17
C THR A 40 7.77 3.31 1.79
N HIS A 41 7.25 3.48 0.58
CA HIS A 41 6.11 2.69 0.08
C HIS A 41 6.36 1.17 0.20
N GLU A 42 7.61 0.72 0.13
CA GLU A 42 8.00 -0.68 0.33
C GLU A 42 7.84 -1.16 1.78
N GLN A 43 7.97 -0.28 2.77
CA GLN A 43 7.83 -0.65 4.18
C GLN A 43 6.37 -0.73 4.63
N ILE A 44 5.48 0.06 4.01
CA ILE A 44 4.03 -0.01 4.30
C ILE A 44 3.36 -1.12 3.49
N PHE A 45 3.80 -1.34 2.26
CA PHE A 45 3.07 -2.16 1.30
C PHE A 45 3.86 -3.38 0.78
N GLY A 46 5.09 -3.61 1.26
CA GLY A 46 6.07 -4.54 0.65
C GLY A 46 5.60 -5.96 0.39
N GLU A 47 4.78 -6.53 1.28
CA GLU A 47 4.23 -7.89 1.09
C GLU A 47 2.79 -7.89 0.56
N THR A 48 2.07 -6.76 0.63
CA THR A 48 0.65 -6.65 0.20
C THR A 48 0.49 -6.04 -1.20
N TYR A 49 1.53 -5.42 -1.78
CA TYR A 49 1.49 -4.74 -3.09
C TYR A 49 2.25 -5.46 -4.21
N GLN A 50 2.33 -6.79 -4.16
CA GLN A 50 2.83 -7.57 -5.30
C GLN A 50 1.72 -7.97 -6.27
N GLU A 51 0.45 -7.72 -5.95
CA GLU A 51 -0.63 -7.98 -6.89
C GLU A 51 -0.60 -6.95 -8.03
N PRO A 52 -0.56 -7.41 -9.29
CA PRO A 52 -0.58 -6.50 -10.42
C PRO A 52 -1.97 -5.85 -10.52
N PHE A 53 -2.00 -4.59 -10.96
CA PHE A 53 -3.19 -3.80 -11.15
C PHE A 53 -3.98 -4.32 -12.35
N SER A 54 -5.28 -4.48 -12.21
CA SER A 54 -6.19 -4.64 -13.35
C SER A 54 -6.24 -3.35 -14.20
N ALA A 55 -6.77 -3.45 -15.42
CA ALA A 55 -6.88 -2.28 -16.30
C ALA A 55 -7.67 -1.10 -15.69
N PRO A 56 -8.80 -1.29 -14.97
CA PRO A 56 -9.48 -0.20 -14.25
C PRO A 56 -8.61 0.45 -13.17
N GLU A 57 -7.96 -0.35 -12.32
CA GLU A 57 -7.11 0.15 -11.23
C GLU A 57 -5.88 0.88 -11.78
N ALA A 58 -5.30 0.38 -12.88
CA ALA A 58 -4.20 1.04 -13.57
C ALA A 58 -4.61 2.40 -14.17
N ALA A 59 -5.85 2.50 -14.68
CA ALA A 59 -6.37 3.76 -15.22
C ALA A 59 -6.60 4.79 -14.10
N GLU A 60 -7.10 4.34 -12.95
CA GLU A 60 -7.25 5.15 -11.74
C GLU A 60 -5.89 5.62 -11.21
N TYR A 61 -4.92 4.72 -11.08
CA TYR A 61 -3.55 5.04 -10.62
C TYR A 61 -2.86 6.12 -11.48
N LEU A 62 -3.07 6.04 -12.80
CA LEU A 62 -2.55 6.99 -13.77
C LEU A 62 -3.42 8.24 -13.96
N GLU A 63 -4.55 8.34 -13.24
CA GLU A 63 -5.50 9.45 -13.31
C GLU A 63 -5.97 9.72 -14.76
N ILE A 64 -6.28 8.65 -15.50
CA ILE A 64 -6.77 8.70 -16.88
C ILE A 64 -8.02 7.86 -17.07
N SER A 65 -8.75 8.13 -18.14
CA SER A 65 -9.86 7.28 -18.53
C SER A 65 -9.38 5.90 -19.02
N LEU A 66 -10.15 4.85 -18.74
CA LEU A 66 -9.86 3.49 -19.20
C LEU A 66 -9.69 3.37 -20.73
N PRO A 67 -10.45 4.09 -21.60
CA PRO A 67 -10.16 4.14 -23.03
C PRO A 67 -8.77 4.71 -23.36
N THR A 68 -8.30 5.71 -22.61
CA THR A 68 -6.97 6.29 -22.80
C THR A 68 -5.88 5.29 -22.42
N LEU A 69 -6.05 4.54 -21.33
CA LEU A 69 -5.17 3.44 -20.97
C LEU A 69 -5.10 2.40 -22.10
N ARG A 70 -6.25 1.94 -22.61
CA ARG A 70 -6.29 0.98 -23.73
C ARG A 70 -5.57 1.49 -24.97
N ARG A 71 -5.70 2.78 -25.29
CA ARG A 71 -4.96 3.41 -26.41
C ARG A 71 -3.44 3.38 -26.17
N TYR A 72 -2.97 3.58 -24.93
CA TYR A 72 -1.54 3.45 -24.61
C TYR A 72 -1.04 2.02 -24.75
N VAL A 73 -1.86 1.04 -24.38
CA VAL A 73 -1.53 -0.38 -24.59
C VAL A 73 -1.46 -0.72 -26.07
N GLN A 74 -2.46 -0.32 -26.85
CA GLN A 74 -2.49 -0.56 -28.30
C GLN A 74 -1.33 0.11 -29.06
N SER A 75 -0.89 1.28 -28.61
CA SER A 75 0.26 2.00 -29.20
C SER A 75 1.62 1.53 -28.67
N GLY A 76 1.66 0.54 -27.76
CA GLY A 76 2.90 0.03 -27.16
C GLY A 76 3.55 0.98 -26.14
N LYS A 77 2.91 2.10 -25.81
CA LYS A 77 3.41 3.07 -24.81
C LYS A 77 3.34 2.53 -23.39
N LEU A 78 2.42 1.61 -23.11
CA LEU A 78 2.26 0.94 -21.83
C LEU A 78 2.09 -0.56 -22.08
N VAL A 79 2.89 -1.40 -21.44
CA VAL A 79 2.87 -2.85 -21.66
C VAL A 79 2.33 -3.56 -20.42
N PRO A 80 1.30 -4.42 -20.52
CA PRO A 80 0.84 -5.25 -19.43
C PRO A 80 1.96 -6.21 -18.97
N SER A 81 2.07 -6.45 -17.66
CA SER A 81 3.03 -7.39 -17.09
C SER A 81 2.60 -8.84 -17.27
N CYS A 82 1.29 -9.11 -17.22
CA CYS A 82 0.73 -10.41 -17.53
C CYS A 82 -0.72 -10.29 -18.01
N ILE A 83 -1.25 -11.39 -18.55
CA ILE A 83 -2.65 -11.51 -18.95
C ILE A 83 -3.27 -12.66 -18.18
N VAL A 84 -4.34 -12.38 -17.44
CA VAL A 84 -5.12 -13.38 -16.70
C VAL A 84 -6.47 -13.52 -17.42
N GLY A 85 -6.62 -14.59 -18.20
CA GLY A 85 -7.77 -14.78 -19.08
C GLY A 85 -7.84 -13.70 -20.16
N ARG A 86 -8.78 -12.75 -20.03
CA ARG A 86 -8.89 -11.56 -20.90
C ARG A 86 -8.44 -10.26 -20.23
N ASN A 87 -8.06 -10.33 -18.95
CA ASN A 87 -7.68 -9.16 -18.17
C ASN A 87 -6.19 -8.89 -18.34
N GLN A 88 -5.86 -7.68 -18.78
CA GLN A 88 -4.50 -7.17 -18.79
C GLN A 88 -4.17 -6.67 -17.39
N MET A 89 -3.04 -7.14 -16.86
CA MET A 89 -2.55 -6.80 -15.54
C MET A 89 -1.27 -5.97 -15.66
N PHE A 90 -1.04 -5.04 -14.75
CA PHE A 90 0.05 -4.07 -14.81
C PHE A 90 0.80 -4.04 -13.49
N SER A 91 2.13 -4.14 -13.52
CA SER A 91 2.92 -4.03 -12.30
C SER A 91 2.97 -2.58 -11.81
N ALA A 92 3.03 -2.40 -10.48
CA ALA A 92 3.23 -1.10 -9.85
C ALA A 92 4.46 -0.37 -10.42
N GLN A 93 5.55 -1.11 -10.66
CA GLN A 93 6.80 -0.58 -11.20
C GLN A 93 6.63 0.04 -12.60
N THR A 94 5.92 -0.66 -13.50
CA THR A 94 5.64 -0.16 -14.85
C THR A 94 4.79 1.09 -14.80
N LEU A 95 3.73 1.11 -13.98
CA LEU A 95 2.84 2.27 -13.85
C LEU A 95 3.55 3.48 -13.24
N ARG A 96 4.38 3.30 -12.20
CA ARG A 96 5.21 4.36 -11.61
C ARG A 96 6.15 4.98 -12.64
N THR A 97 6.85 4.13 -13.39
CA THR A 97 7.80 4.58 -14.42
C THR A 97 7.07 5.36 -15.52
N PHE A 98 5.92 4.86 -15.96
CA PHE A 98 5.08 5.53 -16.95
C PHE A 98 4.55 6.89 -16.45
N LYS A 99 4.07 6.97 -15.21
CA LYS A 99 3.58 8.21 -14.58
C LYS A 99 4.69 9.26 -14.49
N ARG A 100 5.90 8.86 -14.07
CA ARG A 100 7.08 9.74 -13.97
C ARG A 100 7.50 10.28 -15.33
N ASN A 101 7.55 9.45 -16.37
CA ASN A 101 7.94 9.86 -17.72
C ASN A 101 6.90 10.76 -18.40
N ARG A 102 5.68 10.85 -17.87
CA ARG A 102 4.61 11.75 -18.35
C ARG A 102 4.61 13.12 -17.66
N GLY A 103 5.23 13.22 -16.48
CA GLY A 103 5.25 14.44 -15.65
C GLY A 103 6.47 15.34 -15.88
N ASN A 104 7.45 14.88 -16.65
CA ASN A 104 8.53 15.68 -17.24
C ASN A 104 8.20 16.01 -18.69
#